data_AF-A0A7J7X6P8-F1
#
_entry.id   AF-A0A7J7X6P8-F1
#
_cell.length_a   1.000
_cell.length_b   1.000
_cell.length_c   1.000
_cell.angle_alpha   90.00
_cell.angle_beta   90.00
_cell.angle_gamma   90.00
#
_symmetry.space_group_name_H-M   'P 1'
#
loop_
_entity.id
_entity.type
_entity.pdbx_description
1 polymer ?
#
loop_
_entity_poly.entity_id
_entity_poly.type
_entity_poly.pdbx_seq_one_letter_code
_entity_poly.pdbx_strand_id
1 'polypeptide(L)'
;MEGADTWPYRPHQSSRALYLFSTQHYKASLTATFNLFPEAKFAVVLEEDLDIAVDFFSFLSQSIHLLEEDDSLYCISAWNDQGYEHTAEDPALLYRVETMPGLGWVLRKSLYKEELEPKWPTPEKLWDWDMWMRMPEQRRGRECIIPDVSRSYHFGIVGLNMNGYFHEAYFKKHKFNTVPGVQLRNVDSLKKEAYEVEVHRLLSEAEVLDHSKNPCEDSFLPDTEGHTYVAFIRMEKDDDFTTWTQLAKCLHIWDLDVRGNHRGLWRLFRKKNHFLVVGVPASPYSVKKPPSITPIFLEPPPKEEGAPGAAEQT
;
A
#
# COMPACT_ATOMS: atom_id res chain seq x y z
N MET A 1 25.50 -17.10 50.27
CA MET A 1 24.13 -17.36 49.82
C MET A 1 23.78 -16.27 48.82
N GLU A 2 23.67 -16.73 47.57
CA GLU A 2 22.98 -16.17 46.40
C GLU A 2 23.26 -14.72 45.96
N GLY A 3 23.94 -14.65 44.81
CA GLY A 3 24.08 -13.45 44.01
C GLY A 3 22.81 -13.17 43.21
N ALA A 4 22.49 -11.89 43.08
CA ALA A 4 21.54 -11.41 42.10
C ALA A 4 22.27 -11.30 40.76
N ASP A 5 21.90 -12.14 39.80
CA ASP A 5 22.25 -12.02 38.39
C ASP A 5 21.70 -10.70 37.86
N THR A 6 22.56 -9.69 37.81
CA THR A 6 22.33 -8.48 37.03
C THR A 6 22.50 -8.85 35.55
N TRP A 7 21.37 -8.95 34.83
CA TRP A 7 21.37 -8.96 33.37
C TRP A 7 22.17 -7.75 32.85
N PRO A 8 23.20 -7.95 31.99
CA PRO A 8 23.95 -6.82 31.47
C PRO A 8 23.05 -6.00 30.55
N TYR A 9 22.91 -4.72 30.87
CA TYR A 9 22.34 -3.68 30.00
C TYR A 9 23.04 -3.76 28.63
N ARG A 10 22.32 -4.25 27.61
CA ARG A 10 22.87 -4.28 26.25
C ARG A 10 22.97 -2.83 25.75
N PRO A 11 24.13 -2.39 25.24
CA PRO A 11 24.24 -1.07 24.62
C PRO A 11 23.21 -0.97 23.49
N HIS A 12 22.61 0.21 23.32
CA HIS A 12 21.79 0.54 22.15
C HIS A 12 22.51 0.06 20.88
N GLN A 13 21.97 -0.97 20.22
CA GLN A 13 22.40 -1.31 18.87
C GLN A 13 22.13 -0.11 17.98
N SER A 14 23.11 0.28 17.16
CA SER A 14 22.90 1.36 16.20
C SER A 14 21.76 0.97 15.25
N SER A 15 20.96 1.94 14.81
CA SER A 15 19.90 1.74 13.81
C SER A 15 20.40 0.95 12.60
N ARG A 16 21.63 1.24 12.15
CA ARG A 16 22.35 0.49 11.08
C ARG A 16 22.43 -1.01 11.31
N ALA A 17 22.75 -1.46 12.53
CA ALA A 17 22.84 -2.90 12.83
C ALA A 17 21.45 -3.56 12.76
N LEU A 18 20.41 -2.87 13.23
CA LEU A 18 19.04 -3.39 13.26
C LEU A 18 18.45 -3.58 11.85
N TYR A 19 18.74 -2.71 10.88
CA TYR A 19 18.33 -2.93 9.48
C TYR A 19 18.95 -4.20 8.89
N LEU A 20 20.26 -4.40 9.11
CA LEU A 20 20.95 -5.60 8.65
C LEU A 20 20.34 -6.86 9.27
N PHE A 21 20.07 -6.82 10.57
CA PHE A 21 19.44 -7.94 11.27
C PHE A 21 18.04 -8.23 10.72
N SER A 22 17.22 -7.20 10.48
CA SER A 22 15.87 -7.38 9.94
C SER A 22 15.90 -8.07 8.58
N THR A 23 16.63 -7.54 7.61
CA THR A 23 16.67 -8.09 6.24
C THR A 23 17.19 -9.52 6.19
N GLN A 24 18.21 -9.87 7.00
CA GLN A 24 18.70 -11.25 7.06
C GLN A 24 17.77 -12.18 7.85
N HIS A 25 17.07 -11.66 8.86
CA HIS A 25 16.08 -12.43 9.63
C HIS A 25 14.91 -12.85 8.75
N TYR A 26 14.38 -11.96 7.89
CA TYR A 26 13.36 -12.34 6.90
C TYR A 26 13.84 -13.49 6.01
N LYS A 27 15.05 -13.39 5.44
CA LYS A 27 15.61 -14.47 4.62
C LYS A 27 15.66 -15.79 5.39
N ALA A 28 16.24 -15.79 6.59
CA ALA A 28 16.37 -16.99 7.41
C ALA A 28 15.01 -17.64 7.70
N SER A 29 14.02 -16.83 8.10
CA SER A 29 12.67 -17.29 8.46
C SER A 29 11.90 -17.82 7.25
N LEU A 30 11.96 -17.14 6.11
CA LEU A 30 11.31 -17.59 4.88
C LEU A 30 11.94 -18.89 4.35
N THR A 31 13.27 -18.98 4.36
CA THR A 31 14.01 -20.20 3.99
C THR A 31 13.63 -21.36 4.92
N ALA A 32 13.61 -21.14 6.23
CA ALA A 32 13.24 -22.15 7.21
C ALA A 32 11.80 -22.63 7.02
N THR A 33 10.85 -21.72 6.78
CA THR A 33 9.43 -22.03 6.57
C THR A 33 9.24 -23.01 5.40
N PHE A 34 9.83 -22.72 4.23
CA PHE A 34 9.71 -23.59 3.06
C PHE A 34 10.53 -24.89 3.16
N ASN A 35 11.50 -24.97 4.07
CA ASN A 35 12.20 -26.20 4.40
C ASN A 35 11.38 -27.08 5.35
N LEU A 36 10.68 -26.48 6.33
CA LEU A 36 9.79 -27.18 7.26
C LEU A 36 8.54 -27.73 6.58
N PHE A 37 8.05 -27.02 5.56
CA PHE A 37 6.87 -27.42 4.78
C PHE A 37 7.23 -27.54 3.29
N PRO A 38 7.86 -28.65 2.85
CA PRO A 38 8.33 -28.82 1.47
C PRO A 38 7.21 -28.75 0.41
N GLU A 39 6.01 -29.21 0.76
CA GLU A 39 4.86 -29.23 -0.17
C GLU A 39 4.05 -27.92 -0.18
N ALA A 40 4.36 -26.96 0.71
CA ALA A 40 3.67 -25.69 0.75
C ALA A 40 3.99 -24.86 -0.50
N LYS A 41 2.95 -24.36 -1.19
CA LYS A 41 3.10 -23.44 -2.33
C LYS A 41 3.17 -21.97 -1.93
N PHE A 42 2.62 -21.63 -0.76
CA PHE A 42 2.52 -20.28 -0.25
C PHE A 42 2.91 -20.24 1.22
N ALA A 43 3.34 -19.06 1.69
CA ALA A 43 3.51 -18.76 3.10
C ALA A 43 2.86 -17.41 3.43
N VAL A 44 2.15 -17.33 4.55
CA VAL A 44 1.67 -16.06 5.10
C VAL A 44 2.76 -15.49 5.99
N VAL A 45 3.09 -14.22 5.81
CA VAL A 45 4.13 -13.50 6.56
C VAL A 45 3.46 -12.42 7.38
N LEU A 46 3.57 -12.53 8.71
CA LEU A 46 3.00 -11.61 9.69
C LEU A 46 4.12 -11.05 10.56
N GLU A 47 4.09 -9.74 10.80
CA GLU A 47 4.94 -9.07 11.79
C GLU A 47 4.30 -9.18 13.18
N GLU A 48 5.09 -9.02 14.24
CA GLU A 48 4.64 -9.23 15.63
C GLU A 48 3.78 -8.09 16.18
N ASP A 49 3.81 -6.94 15.52
CA ASP A 49 3.14 -5.69 15.89
C ASP A 49 1.87 -5.41 15.07
N LEU A 50 1.25 -6.48 14.56
CA LEU A 50 0.00 -6.47 13.81
C LEU A 50 -1.15 -7.11 14.60
N ASP A 51 -2.25 -6.36 14.74
CA ASP A 51 -3.55 -6.96 15.03
C ASP A 51 -4.11 -7.58 13.76
N ILE A 52 -4.64 -8.80 13.87
CA ILE A 52 -5.15 -9.59 12.75
C ILE A 52 -6.68 -9.59 12.77
N ALA A 53 -7.30 -9.20 11.66
CA ALA A 53 -8.76 -9.12 11.56
C ALA A 53 -9.42 -10.49 11.72
N VAL A 54 -10.64 -10.48 12.26
CA VAL A 54 -11.44 -11.70 12.52
C VAL A 54 -11.73 -12.52 11.25
N ASP A 55 -11.74 -11.87 10.07
CA ASP A 55 -11.95 -12.51 8.77
C ASP A 55 -10.65 -12.66 7.95
N PHE A 56 -9.46 -12.45 8.53
CA PHE A 56 -8.18 -12.47 7.79
C PHE A 56 -8.00 -13.72 6.93
N PHE A 57 -8.20 -14.91 7.51
CA PHE A 57 -8.10 -16.16 6.75
C PHE A 57 -9.30 -16.41 5.82
N SER A 58 -10.49 -15.83 6.11
CA SER A 58 -11.64 -15.86 5.21
C SER A 58 -11.37 -15.04 3.94
N PHE A 59 -10.73 -13.88 4.09
CA PHE A 59 -10.24 -13.05 3.00
C PHE A 59 -9.22 -13.82 2.15
N LEU A 60 -8.17 -14.36 2.77
CA LEU A 60 -7.14 -15.12 2.05
C LEU A 60 -7.71 -16.35 1.36
N SER A 61 -8.59 -17.10 2.01
CA SER A 61 -9.18 -18.31 1.43
C SER A 61 -10.00 -18.04 0.17
N GLN A 62 -10.60 -16.85 0.04
CA GLN A 62 -11.39 -16.46 -1.12
C GLN A 62 -10.53 -15.91 -2.27
N SER A 63 -9.33 -15.38 -1.99
CA SER A 63 -8.49 -14.71 -2.99
C SER A 63 -7.20 -15.46 -3.34
N ILE A 64 -6.81 -16.49 -2.58
CA ILE A 64 -5.52 -17.18 -2.75
C ILE A 64 -5.36 -17.82 -4.13
N HIS A 65 -6.46 -18.30 -4.74
CA HIS A 65 -6.43 -18.93 -6.07
C HIS A 65 -5.97 -17.95 -7.16
N LEU A 66 -6.17 -16.63 -6.96
CA LEU A 66 -5.67 -15.63 -7.90
C LEU A 66 -4.15 -15.70 -8.05
N LEU A 67 -3.40 -16.01 -6.97
CA LEU A 67 -1.96 -16.21 -7.06
C LEU A 67 -1.55 -17.53 -7.72
N GLU A 68 -2.45 -18.49 -7.89
CA GLU A 68 -2.17 -19.69 -8.70
C GLU A 68 -2.50 -19.48 -10.18
N GLU A 69 -3.45 -18.60 -10.47
CA GLU A 69 -4.05 -18.44 -11.80
C GLU A 69 -3.54 -17.21 -12.57
N ASP A 70 -2.92 -16.23 -11.91
CA ASP A 70 -2.42 -15.00 -12.52
C ASP A 70 -0.93 -14.73 -12.18
N ASP A 71 -0.06 -14.91 -13.17
CA ASP A 71 1.38 -14.68 -13.04
C ASP A 71 1.77 -13.19 -12.99
N SER A 72 0.84 -12.28 -13.32
CA SER A 72 1.07 -10.84 -13.16
C SER A 72 0.92 -10.37 -11.72
N LEU A 73 0.44 -11.24 -10.82
CA LEU A 73 0.37 -10.95 -9.39
C LEU A 73 1.68 -11.30 -8.67
N TYR A 74 2.11 -10.37 -7.84
CA TYR A 74 3.31 -10.44 -7.01
C TYR A 74 2.99 -10.98 -5.61
N CYS A 75 1.88 -10.52 -5.01
CA CYS A 75 1.45 -10.90 -3.67
C CYS A 75 -0.04 -10.64 -3.43
N ILE A 76 -0.55 -11.12 -2.30
CA ILE A 76 -1.80 -10.65 -1.69
C ILE A 76 -1.41 -10.02 -0.36
N SER A 77 -1.86 -8.80 -0.06
CA SER A 77 -1.63 -8.13 1.21
C SER A 77 -2.95 -7.78 1.88
N ALA A 78 -2.97 -7.83 3.21
CA ALA A 78 -4.07 -7.41 4.05
C ALA A 78 -4.12 -5.89 4.27
N TRP A 79 -3.14 -5.13 3.76
CA TRP A 79 -2.97 -3.71 4.05
C TRP A 79 -3.26 -2.83 2.85
N ASN A 80 -4.15 -1.85 3.02
CA ASN A 80 -4.36 -0.76 2.09
C ASN A 80 -3.69 0.51 2.61
N ASP A 81 -2.61 0.94 1.94
CA ASP A 81 -1.85 2.15 2.30
C ASP A 81 -2.67 3.44 2.29
N GLN A 82 -3.76 3.49 1.51
CA GLN A 82 -4.65 4.65 1.44
C GLN A 82 -5.99 4.43 2.16
N GLY A 83 -6.13 3.30 2.87
CA GLY A 83 -7.36 2.90 3.55
C GLY A 83 -7.47 3.45 4.97
N TYR A 84 -7.78 4.74 5.09
CA TYR A 84 -8.04 5.41 6.36
C TYR A 84 -9.53 5.36 6.70
N GLU A 85 -9.88 5.64 7.96
CA GLU A 85 -11.26 5.61 8.47
C GLU A 85 -12.26 6.35 7.56
N HIS A 86 -11.82 7.47 6.98
CA HIS A 86 -12.62 8.35 6.11
C HIS A 86 -12.46 8.10 4.60
N THR A 87 -11.57 7.20 4.19
CA THR A 87 -11.27 6.93 2.76
C THR A 87 -11.38 5.47 2.31
N ALA A 88 -11.68 4.55 3.23
CA ALA A 88 -12.08 3.18 2.92
C ALA A 88 -13.51 2.92 3.43
N GLU A 89 -14.27 2.07 2.77
CA GLU A 89 -15.68 1.81 3.11
C GLU A 89 -16.11 0.35 2.95
N ASP A 90 -15.81 -0.29 1.83
CA ASP A 90 -16.45 -1.56 1.45
C ASP A 90 -15.56 -2.77 1.81
N PRO A 91 -15.90 -3.56 2.84
CA PRO A 91 -15.06 -4.69 3.24
C PRO A 91 -15.06 -5.83 2.20
N ALA A 92 -15.97 -5.85 1.21
CA ALA A 92 -16.02 -6.87 0.16
C ALA A 92 -15.22 -6.51 -1.10
N LEU A 93 -14.68 -5.29 -1.18
CA LEU A 93 -13.98 -4.76 -2.34
C LEU A 93 -12.48 -5.00 -2.29
N LEU A 94 -11.90 -5.31 -3.45
CA LEU A 94 -10.46 -5.54 -3.66
C LEU A 94 -9.91 -4.64 -4.78
N TYR A 95 -8.60 -4.40 -4.73
CA TYR A 95 -7.85 -3.64 -5.72
C TYR A 95 -6.59 -4.38 -6.17
N ARG A 96 -6.11 -4.05 -7.38
CA ARG A 96 -4.73 -4.27 -7.81
C ARG A 96 -3.92 -3.00 -7.61
N VAL A 97 -2.70 -3.11 -7.09
CA VAL A 97 -1.79 -1.97 -6.89
C VAL A 97 -0.35 -2.31 -7.31
N GLU A 98 0.36 -1.32 -7.84
CA GLU A 98 1.72 -1.46 -8.36
C GLU A 98 2.81 -1.36 -7.27
N THR A 99 2.61 -2.02 -6.15
CA THR A 99 3.57 -2.06 -5.04
C THR A 99 3.50 -3.40 -4.29
N MET A 100 4.37 -3.56 -3.29
CA MET A 100 4.32 -4.66 -2.32
C MET A 100 4.10 -4.04 -0.93
N PRO A 101 2.84 -3.97 -0.44
CA PRO A 101 2.54 -3.26 0.80
C PRO A 101 3.15 -3.90 2.05
N GLY A 102 3.23 -5.23 2.09
CA GLY A 102 3.67 -5.97 3.28
C GLY A 102 2.55 -6.09 4.31
N LEU A 103 2.88 -5.91 5.60
CA LEU A 103 1.96 -5.78 6.74
C LEU A 103 0.84 -6.83 6.77
N GLY A 104 1.24 -8.10 6.73
CA GLY A 104 0.33 -9.24 6.59
C GLY A 104 0.10 -9.61 5.14
N TRP A 105 0.97 -10.45 4.57
CA TRP A 105 0.98 -10.72 3.14
C TRP A 105 1.30 -12.18 2.82
N VAL A 106 0.94 -12.60 1.60
CA VAL A 106 1.16 -13.95 1.09
C VAL A 106 2.30 -13.98 0.09
N LEU A 107 3.28 -14.85 0.34
CA LEU A 107 4.43 -15.09 -0.52
C LEU A 107 4.29 -16.41 -1.28
N ARG A 108 4.42 -16.36 -2.61
CA ARG A 108 4.54 -17.56 -3.46
C ARG A 108 5.93 -18.20 -3.29
N LYS A 109 5.98 -19.51 -3.08
CA LYS A 109 7.24 -20.26 -2.89
C LYS A 109 8.17 -20.15 -4.09
N SER A 110 7.65 -20.30 -5.32
CA SER A 110 8.46 -20.19 -6.53
C SER A 110 9.09 -18.81 -6.67
N LEU A 111 8.32 -17.73 -6.42
CA LEU A 111 8.85 -16.36 -6.39
C LEU A 111 10.01 -16.25 -5.39
N TYR A 112 9.84 -16.78 -4.17
CA TYR A 112 10.92 -16.73 -3.17
C TYR A 112 12.14 -17.54 -3.59
N LYS A 113 11.98 -18.83 -3.89
CA LYS A 113 13.07 -19.77 -4.10
C LYS A 113 13.82 -19.55 -5.41
N GLU A 114 13.10 -19.19 -6.47
CA GLU A 114 13.67 -19.09 -7.81
C GLU A 114 14.10 -17.66 -8.16
N GLU A 115 13.42 -16.63 -7.61
CA GLU A 115 13.72 -15.23 -7.93
C GLU A 115 14.34 -14.44 -6.79
N LEU A 116 13.83 -14.51 -5.55
CA LEU A 116 14.25 -13.59 -4.49
C LEU A 116 15.46 -14.08 -3.69
N GLU A 117 15.40 -15.32 -3.18
CA GLU A 117 16.41 -15.93 -2.30
C GLU A 117 17.84 -15.92 -2.91
N PRO A 118 18.04 -16.25 -4.20
CA PRO A 118 19.38 -16.28 -4.81
C PRO A 118 20.05 -14.90 -4.89
N LYS A 119 19.26 -13.83 -5.01
CA LYS A 119 19.73 -12.44 -5.12
C LYS A 119 19.37 -11.59 -3.91
N TRP A 120 19.02 -12.23 -2.79
CA TRP A 120 18.67 -11.52 -1.56
C TRP A 120 19.83 -10.62 -1.12
N PRO A 121 19.57 -9.38 -0.67
CA PRO A 121 20.63 -8.47 -0.25
C PRO A 121 21.58 -9.13 0.76
N THR A 122 22.87 -8.93 0.56
CA THR A 122 23.91 -9.47 1.45
C THR A 122 23.98 -8.69 2.77
N PRO A 123 24.53 -9.27 3.86
CA PRO A 123 24.52 -8.65 5.19
C PRO A 123 25.25 -7.32 5.31
N GLU A 124 26.05 -6.92 4.33
CA GLU A 124 26.71 -5.61 4.28
C GLU A 124 25.83 -4.50 3.68
N LYS A 125 24.72 -4.85 3.02
CA LYS A 125 23.81 -3.88 2.42
C LYS A 125 22.79 -3.37 3.44
N LEU A 126 22.86 -2.07 3.75
CA LEU A 126 21.90 -1.34 4.60
C LEU A 126 20.60 -1.04 3.83
N TRP A 127 19.93 -2.06 3.31
CA TRP A 127 18.68 -1.93 2.57
C TRP A 127 17.53 -2.52 3.37
N ASP A 128 16.41 -1.82 3.41
CA ASP A 128 15.14 -2.37 3.85
C ASP A 128 14.68 -3.46 2.85
N TRP A 129 14.32 -4.63 3.37
CA TRP A 129 13.94 -5.78 2.54
C TRP A 129 12.70 -5.49 1.70
N ASP A 130 11.74 -4.74 2.24
CA ASP A 130 10.47 -4.39 1.60
C ASP A 130 10.69 -3.36 0.49
N MET A 131 11.49 -2.32 0.75
CA MET A 131 11.90 -1.35 -0.26
C MET A 131 12.64 -2.02 -1.41
N TRP A 132 13.55 -2.95 -1.11
CA TRP A 132 14.23 -3.76 -2.13
C TRP A 132 13.26 -4.61 -2.95
N MET A 133 12.24 -5.22 -2.33
CA MET A 133 11.22 -5.98 -3.05
C MET A 133 10.33 -5.11 -3.94
N ARG A 134 10.13 -3.83 -3.60
CA ARG A 134 9.35 -2.87 -4.40
C ARG A 134 10.10 -2.37 -5.64
N MET A 135 11.43 -2.51 -5.68
CA MET A 135 12.26 -2.08 -6.82
C MET A 135 11.87 -2.80 -8.12
N PRO A 136 11.98 -2.12 -9.29
CA PRO A 136 11.59 -2.70 -10.58
C PRO A 136 12.27 -4.02 -10.92
N GLU A 137 13.52 -4.24 -10.49
CA GLU A 137 14.31 -5.45 -10.77
C GLU A 137 13.74 -6.70 -10.06
N GLN A 138 13.03 -6.51 -8.95
CA GLN A 138 12.36 -7.55 -8.17
C GLN A 138 10.89 -7.68 -8.59
N ARG A 139 10.13 -6.58 -8.49
CA ARG A 139 8.69 -6.58 -8.75
C ARG A 139 8.36 -6.82 -10.22
N ARG A 140 9.20 -6.33 -11.15
CA ARG A 140 9.09 -6.58 -12.60
C ARG A 140 7.72 -6.22 -13.20
N GLY A 141 7.14 -5.12 -12.72
CA GLY A 141 5.82 -4.65 -13.17
C GLY A 141 4.63 -5.49 -12.70
N ARG A 142 4.84 -6.49 -11.83
CA ARG A 142 3.77 -7.23 -11.16
C ARG A 142 3.11 -6.37 -10.08
N GLU A 143 1.93 -6.80 -9.67
CA GLU A 143 1.04 -6.06 -8.75
C GLU A 143 0.59 -6.91 -7.59
N CYS A 144 0.16 -6.31 -6.48
CA CYS A 144 -0.46 -7.05 -5.39
C CYS A 144 -1.97 -6.80 -5.31
N ILE A 145 -2.69 -7.79 -4.79
CA ILE A 145 -4.09 -7.64 -4.39
C ILE A 145 -4.14 -7.06 -2.98
N ILE A 146 -4.96 -6.03 -2.77
CA ILE A 146 -5.27 -5.47 -1.44
C ILE A 146 -6.78 -5.34 -1.27
N PRO A 147 -7.33 -5.44 -0.04
CA PRO A 147 -8.71 -5.07 0.23
C PRO A 147 -8.88 -3.55 0.32
N ASP A 148 -10.10 -3.04 0.19
CA ASP A 148 -10.38 -1.63 0.46
C ASP A 148 -10.23 -1.30 1.96
N VAL A 149 -10.87 -2.10 2.82
CA VAL A 149 -10.72 -2.04 4.28
C VAL A 149 -9.63 -3.03 4.73
N SER A 150 -8.58 -2.57 5.41
CA SER A 150 -7.46 -3.43 5.82
C SER A 150 -7.88 -4.57 6.76
N ARG A 151 -7.19 -5.71 6.66
CA ARG A 151 -7.32 -6.91 7.51
C ARG A 151 -6.17 -7.08 8.51
N SER A 152 -5.27 -6.11 8.55
CA SER A 152 -4.23 -5.94 9.57
C SER A 152 -4.27 -4.51 10.11
N TYR A 153 -3.88 -4.32 11.36
CA TYR A 153 -3.69 -3.01 11.97
C TYR A 153 -2.35 -2.96 12.70
N HIS A 154 -1.52 -1.96 12.37
CA HIS A 154 -0.19 -1.82 12.94
C HIS A 154 -0.24 -1.02 14.25
N PHE A 155 0.00 -1.69 15.38
CA PHE A 155 -0.02 -1.06 16.70
C PHE A 155 1.38 -0.72 17.24
N GLY A 156 2.45 -1.14 16.55
CA GLY A 156 3.83 -0.85 16.95
C GLY A 156 4.07 0.66 17.03
N ILE A 157 4.35 1.19 18.22
CA ILE A 157 4.73 2.61 18.41
C ILE A 157 6.25 2.75 18.57
N VAL A 158 6.88 1.71 19.11
CA VAL A 158 8.33 1.62 19.34
C VAL A 158 8.87 0.55 18.39
N GLY A 159 9.68 0.96 17.41
CA GLY A 159 10.25 0.07 16.41
C GLY A 159 11.44 0.73 15.70
N LEU A 160 12.00 0.05 14.70
CA LEU A 160 13.21 0.52 14.00
C LEU A 160 13.02 1.88 13.32
N ASN A 161 11.87 2.07 12.66
CA ASN A 161 11.51 3.26 11.89
C ASN A 161 10.32 4.03 12.47
N MET A 162 9.89 3.67 13.68
CA MET A 162 8.61 4.11 14.25
C MET A 162 8.83 4.97 15.48
N ASN A 163 8.03 6.03 15.59
CA ASN A 163 7.93 6.85 16.78
C ASN A 163 6.47 7.28 17.00
N GLY A 164 6.16 7.81 18.19
CA GLY A 164 4.79 8.17 18.57
C GLY A 164 4.11 9.17 17.63
N TYR A 165 4.84 10.18 17.16
CA TYR A 165 4.30 11.18 16.22
C TYR A 165 3.99 10.56 14.86
N PHE A 166 4.89 9.73 14.35
CA PHE A 166 4.72 9.05 13.06
C PHE A 166 3.54 8.07 13.07
N HIS A 167 3.39 7.30 14.15
CA HIS A 167 2.26 6.40 14.34
C HIS A 167 0.94 7.16 14.40
N GLU A 168 0.88 8.24 15.18
CA GLU A 168 -0.33 9.06 15.29
C GLU A 168 -0.73 9.74 13.98
N ALA A 169 0.26 10.20 13.19
CA ALA A 169 0.02 10.87 11.93
C ALA A 169 -0.47 9.92 10.82
N TYR A 170 0.13 8.73 10.71
CA TYR A 170 -0.07 7.86 9.54
C TYR A 170 -0.69 6.49 9.84
N PHE A 171 -0.67 5.98 11.06
CA PHE A 171 -1.14 4.60 11.35
C PHE A 171 -2.39 4.55 12.22
N LYS A 172 -2.51 5.46 13.19
CA LYS A 172 -3.59 5.47 14.19
C LYS A 172 -5.01 5.52 13.60
N LYS A 173 -5.19 6.17 12.46
CA LYS A 173 -6.49 6.33 11.77
C LYS A 173 -6.66 5.41 10.57
N HIS A 174 -5.84 4.35 10.44
CA HIS A 174 -6.09 3.33 9.43
C HIS A 174 -7.35 2.53 9.75
N LYS A 175 -8.18 2.30 8.73
CA LYS A 175 -9.42 1.55 8.89
C LYS A 175 -9.13 0.06 9.02
N PHE A 176 -9.68 -0.56 10.04
CA PHE A 176 -9.50 -1.98 10.33
C PHE A 176 -10.84 -2.72 10.30
N ASN A 177 -10.91 -3.83 9.57
CA ASN A 177 -12.14 -4.61 9.47
C ASN A 177 -12.44 -5.38 10.77
N THR A 178 -13.68 -5.27 11.23
CA THR A 178 -14.20 -6.00 12.39
C THR A 178 -15.38 -6.90 12.05
N VAL A 179 -15.83 -6.90 10.78
CA VAL A 179 -16.96 -7.71 10.33
C VAL A 179 -16.49 -9.13 10.02
N PRO A 180 -17.03 -10.17 10.67
CA PRO A 180 -16.65 -11.56 10.42
C PRO A 180 -17.24 -12.10 9.12
N GLY A 181 -16.53 -13.02 8.47
CA GLY A 181 -17.08 -13.85 7.38
C GLY A 181 -17.53 -13.09 6.13
N VAL A 182 -16.94 -11.92 5.85
CA VAL A 182 -17.28 -11.11 4.68
C VAL A 182 -17.07 -11.93 3.40
N GLN A 183 -18.07 -11.88 2.52
CA GLN A 183 -17.99 -12.48 1.18
C GLN A 183 -17.46 -11.43 0.21
N LEU A 184 -16.30 -11.70 -0.39
CA LEU A 184 -15.65 -10.80 -1.33
C LEU A 184 -16.43 -10.76 -2.64
N ARG A 185 -16.58 -9.57 -3.22
CA ARG A 185 -17.38 -9.37 -4.43
C ARG A 185 -16.51 -9.56 -5.68
N ASN A 186 -17.01 -10.36 -6.62
CA ASN A 186 -16.43 -10.54 -7.96
C ASN A 186 -14.91 -10.84 -7.97
N VAL A 187 -14.44 -11.76 -7.12
CA VAL A 187 -12.99 -12.01 -6.94
C VAL A 187 -12.24 -12.29 -8.25
N ASP A 188 -12.83 -13.05 -9.18
CA ASP A 188 -12.19 -13.36 -10.46
C ASP A 188 -12.00 -12.16 -11.39
N SER A 189 -12.69 -11.03 -11.14
CA SER A 189 -12.46 -9.80 -11.89
C SER A 189 -11.14 -9.12 -11.51
N LEU A 190 -10.39 -9.64 -10.53
CA LEU A 190 -9.07 -9.13 -10.15
C LEU A 190 -7.93 -9.74 -11.00
N LYS A 191 -8.23 -10.69 -11.89
CA LYS A 191 -7.28 -11.15 -12.91
C LYS A 191 -6.96 -10.02 -13.88
N LYS A 192 -5.72 -9.96 -14.35
CA LYS A 192 -5.16 -8.84 -15.13
C LYS A 192 -6.11 -8.23 -16.16
N GLU A 193 -6.56 -8.99 -17.15
CA GLU A 193 -7.41 -8.47 -18.23
C GLU A 193 -8.83 -8.15 -17.75
N ALA A 194 -9.38 -8.95 -16.83
CA ALA A 194 -10.71 -8.73 -16.27
C ALA A 194 -10.78 -7.46 -15.41
N TYR A 195 -9.69 -7.11 -14.74
CA TYR A 195 -9.62 -5.91 -13.92
C TYR A 195 -9.67 -4.64 -14.77
N GLU A 196 -9.05 -4.63 -15.94
CA GLU A 196 -9.15 -3.51 -16.89
C GLU A 196 -10.60 -3.31 -17.38
N VAL A 197 -11.34 -4.40 -17.59
CA VAL A 197 -12.78 -4.33 -17.93
C VAL A 197 -13.56 -3.66 -16.80
N GLU A 198 -13.30 -4.04 -15.55
CA GLU A 198 -13.96 -3.44 -14.39
C GLU A 198 -13.59 -1.96 -14.23
N VAL A 199 -12.31 -1.59 -14.39
CA VAL A 199 -11.86 -0.20 -14.33
C VAL A 199 -12.53 0.64 -15.42
N HIS A 200 -12.60 0.14 -16.66
CA HIS A 200 -13.30 0.84 -17.74
C HIS A 200 -14.81 0.95 -17.49
N ARG A 201 -15.44 -0.04 -16.86
CA ARG A 201 -16.85 0.01 -16.44
C ARG A 201 -17.07 1.12 -15.41
N LEU A 202 -16.26 1.15 -14.35
CA LEU A 202 -16.29 2.17 -13.30
C LEU A 202 -16.10 3.58 -13.88
N LEU A 203 -15.11 3.79 -14.74
CA LEU A 203 -14.87 5.08 -15.38
C LEU A 203 -15.98 5.49 -16.37
N SER A 204 -16.76 4.54 -16.89
CA SER A 204 -17.88 4.85 -17.79
C SER A 204 -19.16 5.25 -17.06
N GLU A 205 -19.34 4.81 -15.82
CA GLU A 205 -20.46 5.21 -14.95
C GLU A 205 -20.11 6.39 -14.05
N ALA A 206 -18.82 6.70 -13.87
CA ALA A 206 -18.37 7.78 -13.01
C ALA A 206 -18.83 9.16 -13.51
N GLU A 207 -19.37 9.95 -12.59
CA GLU A 207 -19.71 11.35 -12.84
C GLU A 207 -18.43 12.21 -12.74
N VAL A 208 -18.15 12.99 -13.79
CA VAL A 208 -16.97 13.87 -13.82
C VAL A 208 -17.19 15.08 -12.92
N LEU A 209 -16.30 15.30 -11.96
CA LEU A 209 -16.38 16.44 -11.04
C LEU A 209 -16.00 17.77 -11.71
N ASP A 210 -16.42 18.87 -11.10
CA ASP A 210 -16.08 20.22 -11.54
C ASP A 210 -14.65 20.61 -11.13
N HIS A 211 -13.74 20.62 -12.11
CA HIS A 211 -12.32 20.89 -11.89
C HIS A 211 -11.99 22.37 -11.66
N SER A 212 -12.99 23.28 -11.71
CA SER A 212 -12.81 24.67 -11.32
C SER A 212 -12.80 24.87 -9.79
N LYS A 213 -13.28 23.87 -9.04
CA LYS A 213 -13.34 23.89 -7.57
C LYS A 213 -12.05 23.34 -6.95
N ASN A 214 -11.79 23.75 -5.71
CA ASN A 214 -10.65 23.25 -4.93
C ASN A 214 -10.84 21.77 -4.55
N PRO A 215 -9.99 20.83 -5.03
CA PRO A 215 -10.14 19.41 -4.74
C PRO A 215 -9.86 19.04 -3.28
N CYS A 216 -9.15 19.91 -2.55
CA CYS A 216 -8.80 19.74 -1.14
C CYS A 216 -9.92 20.12 -0.18
N GLU A 217 -11.04 20.66 -0.69
CA GLU A 217 -12.21 20.97 0.12
C GLU A 217 -13.29 19.90 -0.04
N ASP A 218 -14.13 19.75 0.97
CA ASP A 218 -15.28 18.84 0.94
C ASP A 218 -16.37 19.29 -0.03
N SER A 219 -16.35 20.56 -0.43
CA SER A 219 -17.25 21.14 -1.44
C SER A 219 -16.95 20.65 -2.87
N PHE A 220 -15.82 19.96 -3.06
CA PHE A 220 -15.44 19.36 -4.34
C PHE A 220 -16.39 18.24 -4.76
N LEU A 221 -16.83 17.41 -3.81
CA LEU A 221 -17.81 16.36 -4.05
C LEU A 221 -19.22 16.86 -3.66
N PRO A 222 -20.26 16.51 -4.43
CA PRO A 222 -21.65 16.68 -4.01
C PRO A 222 -21.93 15.95 -2.68
N ASP A 223 -22.93 16.44 -1.94
CA ASP A 223 -23.40 15.78 -0.71
C ASP A 223 -24.35 14.61 -1.07
N THR A 224 -23.75 13.54 -1.57
CA THR A 224 -24.38 12.26 -1.93
C THR A 224 -23.66 11.10 -1.24
N GLU A 225 -24.24 9.90 -1.23
CA GLU A 225 -23.58 8.66 -0.77
C GLU A 225 -23.82 7.54 -1.80
N GLY A 226 -22.84 6.66 -2.01
CA GLY A 226 -22.98 5.50 -2.90
C GLY A 226 -22.83 5.81 -4.40
N HIS A 227 -22.46 7.03 -4.78
CA HIS A 227 -22.16 7.38 -6.17
C HIS A 227 -20.69 7.10 -6.51
N THR A 228 -20.38 7.09 -7.81
CA THR A 228 -19.01 6.99 -8.34
C THR A 228 -18.65 8.32 -9.01
N TYR A 229 -17.57 8.94 -8.58
CA TYR A 229 -17.06 10.19 -9.12
C TYR A 229 -15.65 10.02 -9.67
N VAL A 230 -15.29 10.82 -10.68
CA VAL A 230 -13.93 10.85 -11.23
C VAL A 230 -13.38 12.28 -11.31
N ALA A 231 -12.11 12.42 -10.93
CA ALA A 231 -11.29 13.61 -11.15
C ALA A 231 -10.02 13.27 -11.93
N PHE A 232 -9.53 14.23 -12.70
CA PHE A 232 -8.34 14.11 -13.54
C PHE A 232 -7.27 15.08 -13.03
N ILE A 233 -6.08 14.57 -12.76
CA ILE A 233 -4.92 15.34 -12.30
C ILE A 233 -3.83 15.36 -13.37
N ARG A 234 -2.97 16.37 -13.36
CA ARG A 234 -1.78 16.41 -14.20
C ARG A 234 -0.77 15.36 -13.72
N MET A 235 -0.33 14.54 -14.67
CA MET A 235 0.72 13.53 -14.57
C MET A 235 1.35 13.39 -15.96
N GLU A 236 2.38 14.19 -16.23
CA GLU A 236 3.00 14.30 -17.57
C GLU A 236 3.82 13.06 -17.97
N LYS A 237 4.30 12.32 -16.96
CA LYS A 237 5.10 11.10 -17.11
C LYS A 237 4.67 10.05 -16.09
N ASP A 238 5.10 8.82 -16.30
CA ASP A 238 4.84 7.69 -15.39
C ASP A 238 5.40 7.92 -13.97
N ASP A 239 6.36 8.82 -13.81
CA ASP A 239 6.98 9.21 -12.53
C ASP A 239 6.56 10.60 -12.01
N ASP A 240 5.66 11.31 -12.70
CA ASP A 240 5.18 12.63 -12.28
C ASP A 240 4.02 12.54 -11.27
N PHE A 241 4.37 12.37 -10.00
CA PHE A 241 3.39 12.27 -8.91
C PHE A 241 3.18 13.57 -8.15
N THR A 242 3.68 14.70 -8.66
CA THR A 242 3.68 16.00 -7.98
C THR A 242 2.30 16.38 -7.47
N THR A 243 1.29 16.36 -8.35
CA THR A 243 -0.09 16.70 -8.01
C THR A 243 -0.71 15.70 -7.05
N TRP A 244 -0.46 14.40 -7.26
CA TRP A 244 -1.00 13.33 -6.42
C TRP A 244 -0.51 13.48 -4.97
N THR A 245 0.80 13.71 -4.77
CA THR A 245 1.36 13.88 -3.43
C THR A 245 0.74 15.05 -2.68
N GLN A 246 0.50 16.19 -3.34
CA GLN A 246 -0.19 17.32 -2.71
C GLN A 246 -1.67 17.04 -2.43
N LEU A 247 -2.34 16.31 -3.32
CA LEU A 247 -3.73 15.89 -3.12
C LEU A 247 -3.84 14.93 -1.93
N ALA A 248 -2.98 13.91 -1.86
CA ALA A 248 -2.92 12.96 -0.74
C ALA A 248 -2.70 13.68 0.59
N LYS A 249 -1.78 14.65 0.62
CA LYS A 249 -1.52 15.48 1.80
C LYS A 249 -2.76 16.23 2.29
N CYS A 250 -3.49 16.89 1.39
CA CYS A 250 -4.69 17.64 1.79
C CYS A 250 -5.90 16.74 2.10
N LEU A 251 -5.92 15.52 1.59
CA LEU A 251 -6.90 14.48 1.96
C LEU A 251 -6.56 13.78 3.29
N HIS A 252 -5.42 14.11 3.90
CA HIS A 252 -4.94 13.52 5.16
C HIS A 252 -4.80 11.99 5.08
N ILE A 253 -4.18 11.51 4.00
CA ILE A 253 -3.82 10.11 3.77
C ILE A 253 -2.29 9.98 3.55
N TRP A 254 -1.81 8.81 3.14
CA TRP A 254 -0.38 8.55 2.98
C TRP A 254 0.22 9.37 1.81
N ASP A 255 1.19 10.24 2.13
CA ASP A 255 1.81 11.19 1.19
C ASP A 255 3.36 11.17 1.17
N LEU A 256 4.01 10.26 1.89
CA LEU A 256 5.47 10.21 2.01
C LEU A 256 6.17 9.60 0.78
N ASP A 257 5.54 8.58 0.20
CA ASP A 257 5.91 7.93 -1.04
C ASP A 257 4.63 7.48 -1.76
N VAL A 258 4.71 7.26 -3.06
CA VAL A 258 3.52 7.03 -3.90
C VAL A 258 3.04 5.60 -3.73
N ARG A 259 1.80 5.45 -3.27
CA ARG A 259 1.13 4.16 -3.06
C ARG A 259 -0.32 4.21 -3.52
N GLY A 260 -0.92 3.04 -3.69
CA GLY A 260 -2.31 2.88 -4.13
C GLY A 260 -2.56 3.12 -5.62
N ASN A 261 -1.49 3.30 -6.41
CA ASN A 261 -1.61 3.52 -7.85
C ASN A 261 -1.75 2.20 -8.62
N HIS A 262 -2.54 2.24 -9.68
CA HIS A 262 -2.64 1.22 -10.72
C HIS A 262 -2.69 1.94 -12.06
N ARG A 263 -1.60 1.94 -12.84
CA ARG A 263 -1.54 2.59 -14.16
C ARG A 263 -2.00 4.05 -14.16
N GLY A 264 -1.58 4.81 -13.14
CA GLY A 264 -1.98 6.21 -12.95
C GLY A 264 -3.44 6.42 -12.52
N LEU A 265 -4.12 5.37 -12.04
CA LEU A 265 -5.41 5.45 -11.36
C LEU A 265 -5.22 5.24 -9.85
N TRP A 266 -5.87 6.07 -9.04
CA TRP A 266 -6.09 5.83 -7.62
C TRP A 266 -7.57 5.66 -7.34
N ARG A 267 -7.90 4.73 -6.45
CA ARG A 267 -9.27 4.41 -6.04
C ARG A 267 -9.35 4.55 -4.53
N LEU A 268 -10.28 5.37 -4.05
CA LEU A 268 -10.52 5.60 -2.62
C LEU A 268 -11.97 6.06 -2.42
N PHE A 269 -12.37 6.32 -1.18
CA PHE A 269 -13.69 6.87 -0.87
C PHE A 269 -13.61 8.30 -0.34
N ARG A 270 -14.63 9.11 -0.65
CA ARG A 270 -14.86 10.41 -0.01
C ARG A 270 -16.35 10.57 0.24
N LYS A 271 -16.74 10.87 1.48
CA LYS A 271 -18.16 10.95 1.90
C LYS A 271 -18.96 9.70 1.46
N LYS A 272 -18.38 8.50 1.62
CA LYS A 272 -18.94 7.21 1.15
C LYS A 272 -19.25 7.10 -0.35
N ASN A 273 -18.68 7.98 -1.18
CA ASN A 273 -18.71 7.84 -2.64
C ASN A 273 -17.39 7.26 -3.12
N HIS A 274 -17.45 6.40 -4.13
CA HIS A 274 -16.24 5.90 -4.77
C HIS A 274 -15.61 7.05 -5.57
N PHE A 275 -14.36 7.37 -5.25
CA PHE A 275 -13.63 8.48 -5.84
C PHE A 275 -12.44 7.94 -6.64
N LEU A 276 -12.50 8.15 -7.95
CA LEU A 276 -11.48 7.76 -8.91
C LEU A 276 -10.61 8.98 -9.26
N VAL A 277 -9.29 8.83 -9.18
CA VAL A 277 -8.34 9.88 -9.60
C VAL A 277 -7.48 9.35 -10.73
N VAL A 278 -7.50 10.00 -11.89
CA VAL A 278 -6.77 9.59 -13.10
C VAL A 278 -5.68 10.62 -13.44
N GLY A 279 -4.43 10.17 -13.58
CA GLY A 279 -3.31 10.98 -14.01
C GLY A 279 -3.23 11.15 -15.53
N VAL A 280 -3.23 12.38 -16.02
CA VAL A 280 -3.27 12.72 -17.45
C VAL A 280 -2.03 13.54 -17.85
N PRO A 281 -1.37 13.24 -18.99
CA PRO A 281 -1.68 12.22 -20.00
C PRO A 281 -1.11 10.80 -19.75
N ALA A 282 -0.30 10.58 -18.71
CA ALA A 282 0.43 9.31 -18.56
C ALA A 282 -0.47 8.07 -18.45
N SER A 283 -1.59 8.16 -17.72
CA SER A 283 -2.49 7.02 -17.55
C SER A 283 -3.14 6.61 -18.87
N PRO A 284 -3.25 5.31 -19.19
CA PRO A 284 -4.04 4.84 -20.32
C PRO A 284 -5.53 5.22 -20.20
N TYR A 285 -6.00 5.54 -18.98
CA TYR A 285 -7.38 5.95 -18.73
C TYR A 285 -7.66 7.42 -19.10
N SER A 286 -6.63 8.18 -19.49
CA SER A 286 -6.74 9.57 -19.96
C SER A 286 -7.76 9.74 -21.09
N VAL A 287 -8.02 8.68 -21.86
CA VAL A 287 -9.04 8.64 -22.94
C VAL A 287 -10.46 8.91 -22.46
N LYS A 288 -10.74 8.77 -21.16
CA LYS A 288 -12.05 9.05 -20.55
C LYS A 288 -12.20 10.52 -20.13
N LYS A 289 -11.14 11.34 -20.19
CA LYS A 289 -11.20 12.77 -19.86
C LYS A 289 -11.93 13.54 -20.96
N PRO A 290 -13.02 14.28 -20.65
CA PRO A 290 -13.67 15.15 -21.62
C PRO A 290 -12.72 16.26 -22.13
N PRO A 291 -12.89 16.75 -23.37
CA PRO A 291 -12.07 17.85 -23.90
C PRO A 291 -12.20 19.16 -23.11
N SER A 292 -13.36 19.41 -22.48
CA SER A 292 -13.63 20.61 -21.68
C SER A 292 -12.94 20.63 -20.31
N ILE A 293 -12.41 19.48 -19.86
CA ILE A 293 -11.79 19.36 -18.54
C ILE A 293 -10.28 19.61 -18.66
N THR A 294 -9.80 20.60 -17.90
CA THR A 294 -8.38 20.83 -17.65
C THR A 294 -7.97 20.00 -16.42
N PRO A 295 -6.94 19.12 -16.52
CA PRO A 295 -6.45 18.37 -15.37
C PRO A 295 -6.02 19.29 -14.23
N ILE A 296 -6.40 18.93 -13.01
CA ILE A 296 -6.01 19.62 -11.78
C ILE A 296 -4.49 19.58 -11.63
N PHE A 297 -3.90 20.66 -11.17
CA PHE A 297 -2.48 20.75 -10.85
C PHE A 297 -2.30 21.45 -9.51
N LEU A 298 -1.52 20.83 -8.62
CA LEU A 298 -1.24 21.32 -7.28
C LEU A 298 0.28 21.34 -7.10
N GLU A 299 0.85 22.51 -6.83
CA GLU A 299 2.28 22.64 -6.53
C GLU A 299 2.54 22.55 -5.03
N PRO A 300 3.68 21.99 -4.62
CA PRO A 300 4.13 22.10 -3.25
C PRO A 300 4.32 23.59 -2.89
N PRO A 301 3.99 24.00 -1.65
CA PRO A 301 4.28 25.37 -1.21
C PRO A 301 5.78 25.66 -1.36
N PRO A 302 6.15 26.91 -1.70
CA PRO A 302 7.55 27.30 -1.81
C PRO A 302 8.27 26.98 -0.50
N LYS A 303 9.43 26.33 -0.58
CA LYS A 303 10.29 26.15 0.60
C LYS A 303 10.63 27.53 1.13
N GLU A 304 10.28 27.82 2.39
CA GLU A 304 10.76 29.03 3.06
C GLU A 304 12.30 29.00 3.06
N GLU A 305 12.92 29.89 2.30
CA GLU A 305 14.35 30.17 2.44
C GLU A 305 14.58 30.85 3.80
N GLY A 306 14.95 30.05 4.80
CA GLY A 306 15.51 30.57 6.05
C GLY A 306 14.87 30.09 7.33
N ALA A 307 15.16 28.84 7.71
CA ALA A 307 15.27 28.46 9.11
C ALA A 307 16.64 27.77 9.32
N PRO A 308 17.57 28.36 10.10
CA PRO A 308 18.85 27.73 10.37
C PRO A 308 18.67 26.59 11.38
N GLY A 309 19.08 25.38 10.99
CA GLY A 309 19.54 24.36 11.92
C GLY A 309 18.64 23.13 12.09
N ALA A 310 18.93 22.09 11.31
CA ALA A 310 19.13 20.76 11.87
C ALA A 310 20.31 20.15 11.11
N ALA A 311 21.47 20.16 11.75
CA ALA A 311 22.67 19.55 11.24
C ALA A 311 22.39 18.08 10.91
N GLU A 312 22.90 17.63 9.76
CA GLU A 312 23.14 16.22 9.47
C GLU A 312 23.80 15.57 10.70
N GLN A 313 23.11 14.62 11.32
CA GLN A 313 23.76 13.63 12.17
C GLN A 313 23.84 12.34 11.38
N THR A 314 25.08 12.07 10.96
CA THR A 314 25.58 10.91 10.23
C THR A 314 25.70 9.65 11.09
#